data_AF-M7SHV4-F1
#
_entry.id   AF-M7SHV4-F1
#
_cell.length_a   1.000
_cell.length_b   1.000
_cell.length_c   1.000
_cell.angle_alpha   90.00
_cell.angle_beta   90.00
_cell.angle_gamma   90.00
#
_symmetry.space_group_name_H-M   'P 1'
#
loop_
_entity.id
_entity.type
_entity.pdbx_description
1 polymer ?
#
loop_
_entity_poly.entity_id
_entity_poly.type
_entity_poly.pdbx_seq_one_letter_code
_entity_poly.pdbx_strand_id
1 'polypeptide(L)'
;MSQQRTPTKAQVILAPRRDPPIPPTNKTIFLAGSTSNTDTDDWRTILTNSLSHFAGLTILNPYRAGWDSTWREDESFAPFREQVEWELDMQGSADLVIVYFHPATQAVVSLLELGLAAGSAAGAGAGVGGSGVLVVCPDGYWKKGNVSIVCRRFGIEMLGSVDELGDAIVRKLALGRGDSSDFSGAK
;
A
#
# COMPACT_ATOMS: atom_id res chain seq x y z
N MET A 1 34.71 -2.04 10.65
CA MET A 1 33.27 -2.24 10.92
C MET A 1 32.55 -1.01 10.41
N SER A 2 31.89 -1.09 9.25
CA SER A 2 31.10 0.02 8.73
C SER A 2 29.84 0.15 9.58
N GLN A 3 29.64 1.31 10.21
CA GLN A 3 28.35 1.64 10.80
C GLN A 3 27.35 1.75 9.64
N GLN A 4 26.50 0.73 9.47
CA GLN A 4 25.33 0.86 8.61
C GLN A 4 24.41 1.89 9.26
N ARG A 5 24.38 3.10 8.69
CA ARG A 5 23.40 4.12 9.06
C ARG A 5 22.01 3.51 8.91
N THR A 6 21.30 3.35 10.01
CA THR A 6 19.89 3.01 10.00
C THR A 6 19.15 4.09 9.20
N PRO A 7 18.32 3.72 8.20
CA PRO A 7 17.52 4.69 7.48
C PRO A 7 16.67 5.49 8.47
N THR A 8 16.71 6.82 8.38
CA THR A 8 15.94 7.72 9.25
C THR A 8 14.52 7.98 8.71
N LYS A 9 14.17 7.35 7.58
CA LYS A 9 12.92 7.58 6.84
C LYS A 9 12.42 6.28 6.20
N ALA A 10 11.15 6.26 5.86
CA ALA A 10 10.55 5.18 5.09
C ALA A 10 11.18 5.09 3.68
N GLN A 11 11.38 3.88 3.20
CA GLN A 11 11.79 3.60 1.84
C GLN A 11 10.55 3.60 0.92
N VAL A 12 10.69 4.13 -0.30
CA VAL A 12 9.63 4.09 -1.32
C VAL A 12 10.18 3.42 -2.57
N ILE A 13 9.53 2.36 -3.02
CA ILE A 13 9.82 1.67 -4.27
C ILE A 13 8.63 1.92 -5.22
N LEU A 14 8.93 2.45 -6.41
CA LEU A 14 7.96 2.76 -7.45
C LEU A 14 8.04 1.71 -8.54
N ALA A 15 6.90 1.31 -9.11
CA ALA A 15 6.88 0.37 -10.23
C ALA A 15 7.66 0.92 -11.45
N PRO A 16 8.36 0.06 -12.21
CA PRO A 16 8.54 -1.38 -11.98
C PRO A 16 9.84 -1.70 -11.20
N ARG A 17 10.44 -0.72 -10.49
CA ARG A 17 11.73 -0.91 -9.83
C ARG A 17 11.65 -1.95 -8.73
N ARG A 18 12.73 -2.71 -8.53
CA ARG A 18 12.89 -3.66 -7.41
C ARG A 18 14.06 -3.29 -6.51
N ASP A 19 14.75 -2.20 -6.83
CA ASP A 19 15.85 -1.62 -6.08
C ASP A 19 15.42 -0.32 -5.36
N PRO A 20 16.08 0.03 -4.24
CA PRO A 20 17.05 -0.80 -3.53
C PRO A 20 16.37 -2.00 -2.84
N PRO A 21 17.12 -3.06 -2.49
CA PRO A 21 16.54 -4.24 -1.84
C PRO A 21 15.84 -3.85 -0.53
N ILE A 22 14.73 -4.52 -0.23
CA ILE A 22 13.96 -4.31 0.99
C ILE A 22 14.75 -4.89 2.17
N PRO A 23 15.09 -4.10 3.20
CA PRO A 23 15.74 -4.64 4.39
C PRO A 23 14.85 -5.70 5.06
N PRO A 24 15.38 -6.86 5.50
CA PRO A 24 14.58 -7.92 6.13
C PRO A 24 13.86 -7.50 7.42
N THR A 25 14.33 -6.42 8.05
CA THR A 25 13.75 -5.84 9.26
C THR A 25 12.60 -4.87 8.97
N ASN A 26 12.43 -4.44 7.72
CA ASN A 26 11.40 -3.47 7.37
C ASN A 26 10.03 -4.13 7.31
N LYS A 27 9.01 -3.41 7.74
CA LYS A 27 7.64 -3.68 7.39
C LYS A 27 7.34 -3.20 5.98
N THR A 28 6.52 -3.92 5.22
CA THR A 28 6.16 -3.57 3.85
C THR A 28 4.66 -3.27 3.71
N ILE A 29 4.34 -2.17 3.02
CA ILE A 29 2.97 -1.89 2.58
C ILE A 29 2.89 -1.85 1.05
N PHE A 30 1.82 -2.40 0.48
CA PHE A 30 1.51 -2.27 -0.94
C PHE A 30 0.30 -1.36 -1.15
N LEU A 31 0.40 -0.42 -2.08
CA LEU A 31 -0.63 0.58 -2.36
C LEU A 31 -1.48 0.18 -3.58
N ALA A 32 -2.41 -0.75 -3.41
CA ALA A 32 -3.43 -1.08 -4.41
C ALA A 32 -4.56 -0.03 -4.42
N GLY A 33 -5.37 -0.05 -5.49
CA GLY A 33 -6.53 0.83 -5.60
C GLY A 33 -6.49 1.81 -6.77
N SER A 34 -7.33 2.83 -6.65
CA SER A 34 -7.50 3.87 -7.67
C SER A 34 -6.19 4.61 -7.93
N THR A 35 -5.71 4.55 -9.17
CA THR A 35 -4.48 5.23 -9.64
C THR A 35 -4.75 6.44 -10.53
N SER A 36 -6.00 6.61 -10.98
CA SER A 36 -6.43 7.72 -11.83
C SER A 36 -6.38 9.05 -11.09
N ASN A 37 -6.02 10.11 -11.81
CA ASN A 37 -6.03 11.47 -11.27
C ASN A 37 -7.49 11.90 -11.02
N THR A 38 -7.92 11.86 -9.76
CA THR A 38 -9.32 11.98 -9.36
C THR A 38 -9.58 13.07 -8.33
N ASP A 39 -8.52 13.49 -7.64
CA ASP A 39 -8.52 14.55 -6.62
C ASP A 39 -7.51 15.64 -6.99
N THR A 40 -7.46 16.72 -6.20
CA THR A 40 -6.41 17.75 -6.32
C THR A 40 -5.02 17.19 -6.04
N ASP A 41 -4.93 16.19 -5.15
CA ASP A 41 -3.70 15.57 -4.69
C ASP A 41 -3.82 14.04 -4.74
N ASP A 42 -2.74 13.36 -5.15
CA ASP A 42 -2.69 11.89 -5.18
C ASP A 42 -2.63 11.34 -3.74
N TRP A 43 -3.62 10.53 -3.35
CA TRP A 43 -3.70 9.88 -2.04
C TRP A 43 -2.44 9.08 -1.69
N ARG A 44 -1.75 8.49 -2.68
CA ARG A 44 -0.48 7.75 -2.48
C ARG A 44 0.62 8.70 -2.04
N THR A 45 0.64 9.91 -2.60
CA THR A 45 1.60 10.96 -2.24
C THR A 45 1.33 11.48 -0.83
N ILE A 46 0.06 11.78 -0.52
CA ILE A 46 -0.36 12.20 0.83
C ILE A 46 0.06 11.15 1.86
N LEU A 47 -0.28 9.89 1.62
CA LEU A 47 0.04 8.79 2.52
C LEU A 47 1.55 8.59 2.68
N THR A 48 2.28 8.54 1.57
CA THR A 48 3.74 8.38 1.56
C THR A 48 4.42 9.47 2.37
N ASN A 49 3.97 10.72 2.22
CA ASN A 49 4.51 11.85 2.99
C ASN A 49 4.22 11.70 4.48
N SER A 50 2.98 11.32 4.85
CA SER A 50 2.58 11.14 6.25
C SER A 50 3.39 10.05 6.97
N LEU A 51 3.81 9.02 6.24
CA LEU A 51 4.56 7.87 6.78
C LEU A 51 6.08 8.01 6.60
N SER A 52 6.56 9.09 5.98
CA SER A 52 7.96 9.25 5.57
C SER A 52 8.97 9.19 6.73
N HIS A 53 8.53 9.43 7.96
CA HIS A 53 9.38 9.45 9.16
C HIS A 53 9.56 8.07 9.83
N PHE A 54 8.87 7.02 9.39
CA PHE A 54 9.01 5.68 9.96
C PHE A 54 10.24 4.96 9.39
N ALA A 55 11.35 5.06 10.12
CA ALA A 55 12.50 4.19 9.95
C ALA A 55 12.04 2.73 10.08
N GLY A 56 12.33 1.89 9.07
CA GLY A 56 11.88 0.50 9.07
C GLY A 56 10.56 0.24 8.33
N LEU A 57 10.02 1.21 7.60
CA LEU A 57 8.89 1.01 6.68
C LEU A 57 9.36 1.06 5.23
N THR A 58 8.84 0.16 4.39
CA THR A 58 8.96 0.20 2.93
C THR A 58 7.58 0.30 2.28
N ILE A 59 7.39 1.29 1.44
CA ILE A 59 6.16 1.57 0.69
C ILE A 59 6.35 1.11 -0.76
N LEU A 60 5.57 0.13 -1.18
CA LEU A 60 5.52 -0.41 -2.54
C LEU A 60 4.39 0.28 -3.28
N ASN A 61 4.73 1.24 -4.13
CA ASN A 61 3.77 2.10 -4.81
C ASN A 61 3.73 1.74 -6.32
N PRO A 62 2.57 1.30 -6.85
CA PRO A 62 2.46 0.86 -8.25
C PRO A 62 2.51 2.01 -9.26
N TYR A 63 2.63 3.27 -8.82
CA TYR A 63 2.80 4.39 -9.73
C TYR A 63 4.00 4.20 -10.65
N ARG A 64 3.74 4.25 -11.96
CA ARG A 64 4.75 4.17 -13.02
C ARG A 64 4.70 5.43 -13.88
N ALA A 65 5.75 6.24 -13.79
CA ALA A 65 5.82 7.53 -14.47
C ALA A 65 5.75 7.45 -16.02
N GLY A 66 6.17 6.32 -16.59
CA GLY A 66 6.16 6.10 -18.04
C GLY A 66 4.84 5.52 -18.60
N TRP A 67 3.83 5.32 -17.76
CA TRP A 67 2.52 4.85 -18.22
C TRP A 67 1.82 5.95 -19.02
N ASP A 68 1.35 5.61 -20.22
CA ASP A 68 0.55 6.50 -21.05
C ASP A 68 -0.57 5.75 -21.81
N SER A 69 -1.42 6.50 -22.51
CA SER A 69 -2.58 5.95 -23.23
C SER A 69 -2.23 5.10 -24.45
N THR A 70 -0.95 4.99 -24.83
CA THR A 70 -0.51 4.12 -25.94
C THR A 70 -0.27 2.69 -25.49
N TRP A 71 -0.23 2.45 -24.17
CA TRP A 71 -0.05 1.13 -23.61
C TRP A 71 -1.29 0.28 -23.83
N ARG A 72 -1.05 -0.96 -24.26
CA ARG A 72 -2.13 -1.92 -24.53
C ARG A 72 -2.22 -2.88 -23.36
N GLU A 73 -3.43 -3.08 -22.86
CA GLU A 73 -3.76 -4.11 -21.87
C GLU A 73 -3.73 -5.50 -22.54
N ASP A 74 -2.52 -5.95 -22.88
CA ASP A 74 -2.24 -7.19 -23.60
C ASP A 74 -1.01 -7.85 -22.97
N GLU A 75 -1.12 -9.11 -22.56
CA GLU A 75 -0.04 -9.88 -21.93
C GLU A 75 1.23 -9.96 -22.80
N SER A 76 1.09 -9.91 -24.12
CA SER A 76 2.22 -9.89 -25.05
C SER A 76 2.95 -8.54 -25.07
N PHE A 77 2.31 -7.46 -24.60
CA PHE A 77 2.91 -6.14 -24.50
C PHE A 77 3.78 -6.02 -23.23
N ALA A 78 5.10 -6.15 -23.41
CA ALA A 78 6.05 -6.28 -22.32
C ALA A 78 5.93 -5.20 -21.21
N PRO A 79 5.73 -3.90 -21.50
CA PRO A 79 5.57 -2.91 -20.42
C PRO A 79 4.34 -3.12 -19.56
N PHE A 80 3.20 -3.51 -20.16
CA PHE A 80 1.98 -3.84 -19.43
C PHE A 80 2.17 -5.11 -18.60
N ARG A 81 2.73 -6.18 -19.19
CA ARG A 81 3.01 -7.42 -18.46
C ARG A 81 3.94 -7.17 -17.27
N GLU A 82 5.01 -6.41 -17.45
CA GLU A 82 5.95 -6.07 -16.38
C GLU A 82 5.26 -5.31 -15.23
N GLN A 83 4.32 -4.41 -15.55
CA GLN A 83 3.54 -3.71 -14.53
C GLN A 83 2.70 -4.69 -13.71
N VAL A 84 1.91 -5.54 -14.38
CA VAL A 84 0.99 -6.47 -13.72
C VAL A 84 1.76 -7.52 -12.90
N GLU A 85 2.86 -8.07 -13.43
CA GLU A 85 3.72 -9.01 -12.70
C GLU A 85 4.37 -8.34 -11.49
N TRP A 86 4.80 -7.09 -11.61
CA TRP A 86 5.33 -6.34 -10.48
C TRP A 86 4.26 -6.11 -9.40
N GLU A 87 3.04 -5.73 -9.78
CA GLU A 87 1.94 -5.53 -8.84
C GLU A 87 1.60 -6.82 -8.09
N LEU A 88 1.51 -7.96 -8.79
CA LEU A 88 1.25 -9.26 -8.18
C LEU A 88 2.37 -9.68 -7.20
N ASP A 89 3.63 -9.51 -7.58
CA ASP A 89 4.77 -9.86 -6.73
C ASP A 89 4.85 -8.98 -5.47
N MET A 90 4.67 -7.68 -5.64
CA MET A 90 4.74 -6.72 -4.53
C MET A 90 3.54 -6.86 -3.59
N GLN A 91 2.33 -7.07 -4.14
CA GLN A 91 1.15 -7.37 -3.34
C GLN A 91 1.33 -8.67 -2.55
N GLY A 92 1.82 -9.73 -3.21
CA GLY A 92 1.99 -11.05 -2.60
C GLY A 92 3.07 -11.12 -1.52
N SER A 93 4.03 -10.19 -1.52
CA SER A 93 5.13 -10.11 -0.55
C SER A 93 4.95 -9.05 0.53
N ALA A 94 3.89 -8.24 0.47
CA ALA A 94 3.65 -7.18 1.45
C ALA A 94 3.14 -7.72 2.79
N ASP A 95 3.58 -7.12 3.91
CA ASP A 95 3.01 -7.37 5.24
C ASP A 95 1.59 -6.81 5.36
N LEU A 96 1.28 -5.73 4.64
CA LEU A 96 -0.03 -5.11 4.62
C LEU A 96 -0.38 -4.57 3.23
N VAL A 97 -1.49 -5.06 2.66
CA VAL A 97 -2.07 -4.56 1.41
C VAL A 97 -3.12 -3.50 1.73
N ILE A 98 -2.95 -2.32 1.14
CA ILE A 98 -3.92 -1.22 1.19
C ILE A 98 -4.70 -1.23 -0.11
N VAL A 99 -6.02 -1.20 -0.06
CA VAL A 99 -6.87 -1.07 -1.26
C VAL A 99 -7.76 0.16 -1.14
N TYR A 100 -7.50 1.17 -1.97
CA TYR A 100 -8.32 2.39 -2.01
C TYR A 100 -9.32 2.40 -3.18
N PHE A 101 -10.60 2.56 -2.86
CA PHE A 101 -11.69 2.71 -3.84
C PHE A 101 -12.18 4.15 -3.89
N HIS A 102 -11.63 4.97 -4.78
CA HIS A 102 -12.07 6.35 -4.97
C HIS A 102 -13.51 6.39 -5.55
N PRO A 103 -14.43 7.22 -5.03
CA PRO A 103 -15.82 7.29 -5.51
C PRO A 103 -15.98 7.62 -7.00
N ALA A 104 -15.07 8.41 -7.56
CA ALA A 104 -15.07 8.81 -8.97
C ALA A 104 -14.46 7.79 -9.95
N THR A 105 -13.97 6.62 -9.50
CA THR A 105 -13.43 5.58 -10.39
C THR A 105 -14.22 4.29 -10.27
N GLN A 106 -14.12 3.43 -11.29
CA GLN A 106 -14.64 2.07 -11.15
C GLN A 106 -13.69 1.16 -10.38
N ALA A 107 -12.38 1.41 -10.44
CA ALA A 107 -11.32 0.62 -9.79
C ALA A 107 -11.49 -0.91 -9.97
N VAL A 108 -11.77 -1.34 -11.21
CA VAL A 108 -12.15 -2.72 -11.50
C VAL A 108 -11.03 -3.72 -11.20
N VAL A 109 -9.79 -3.38 -11.53
CA VAL A 109 -8.61 -4.20 -11.20
C VAL A 109 -8.45 -4.30 -9.68
N SER A 110 -8.74 -3.23 -8.94
CA SER A 110 -8.63 -3.24 -7.48
C SER A 110 -9.66 -4.13 -6.77
N LEU A 111 -10.77 -4.47 -7.43
CA LEU A 111 -11.67 -5.52 -6.93
C LEU A 111 -11.02 -6.92 -7.03
N LEU A 112 -10.22 -7.17 -8.07
CA LEU A 112 -9.42 -8.39 -8.20
C LEU A 112 -8.30 -8.42 -7.14
N GLU A 113 -7.57 -7.31 -6.99
CA GLU A 113 -6.51 -7.15 -5.99
C GLU A 113 -7.03 -7.44 -4.57
N LEU A 114 -8.20 -6.87 -4.22
CA LEU A 114 -8.87 -7.13 -2.95
C LEU A 114 -9.22 -8.62 -2.80
N GLY A 115 -9.75 -9.26 -3.84
CA GLY A 115 -10.10 -10.68 -3.81
C GLY A 115 -8.88 -11.56 -3.55
N LEU A 116 -7.76 -11.30 -4.23
CA LEU A 116 -6.49 -11.99 -4.03
C LEU A 116 -5.95 -11.78 -2.61
N ALA A 117 -5.90 -10.54 -2.15
CA ALA A 117 -5.40 -10.20 -0.82
C ALA A 117 -6.26 -10.81 0.31
N ALA A 118 -7.58 -10.76 0.17
CA ALA A 118 -8.51 -11.36 1.12
C ALA A 118 -8.37 -12.89 1.19
N GLY A 119 -8.20 -13.55 0.03
CA GLY A 119 -7.98 -14.98 -0.05
C GLY A 119 -6.69 -15.42 0.65
N SER A 120 -5.58 -14.71 0.40
CA SER A 120 -4.29 -14.97 1.05
C SER A 120 -4.35 -14.78 2.56
N ALA A 121 -5.04 -13.73 3.04
CA ALA A 121 -5.21 -13.46 4.47
C ALA A 121 -6.07 -14.51 5.18
N ALA A 122 -7.12 -15.01 4.52
CA ALA A 122 -8.05 -16.00 5.09
C ALA A 122 -7.40 -17.36 5.40
N GLY A 123 -6.37 -17.74 4.64
CA GLY A 123 -5.64 -19.01 4.84
C GLY A 123 -4.65 -19.00 6.01
N ALA A 124 -4.25 -17.82 6.50
CA ALA A 124 -3.21 -17.67 7.52
C ALA A 124 -3.73 -17.75 8.98
N GLY A 125 -5.05 -17.80 9.18
CA GLY A 125 -5.67 -17.67 10.50
C GLY A 125 -5.49 -16.27 11.10
N ALA A 126 -6.32 -15.90 12.07
CA ALA A 126 -6.25 -14.60 12.77
C ALA A 126 -5.03 -14.46 13.71
N GLY A 127 -3.91 -15.11 13.38
CA GLY A 127 -2.66 -15.11 14.13
C GLY A 127 -1.60 -14.24 13.46
N VAL A 128 -0.74 -13.67 14.28
CA VAL A 128 0.38 -12.79 13.92
C VAL A 128 1.33 -13.54 12.97
N GLY A 129 1.15 -13.35 11.66
CA GLY A 129 2.00 -14.02 10.65
C GLY A 129 1.49 -14.02 9.20
N GLY A 130 0.25 -13.62 8.91
CA GLY A 130 -0.27 -13.46 7.53
C GLY A 130 -0.25 -12.01 7.03
N SER A 131 -0.14 -11.81 5.71
CA SER A 131 -0.31 -10.51 5.06
C SER A 131 -1.68 -9.92 5.42
N GLY A 132 -1.67 -8.78 6.08
CA GLY A 132 -2.89 -8.07 6.44
C GLY A 132 -3.50 -7.36 5.23
N VAL A 133 -4.80 -7.09 5.30
CA VAL A 133 -5.49 -6.19 4.35
C VAL A 133 -6.12 -5.03 5.12
N LEU A 134 -6.12 -3.84 4.52
CA LEU A 134 -6.85 -2.67 4.97
C LEU A 134 -7.51 -2.01 3.75
N VAL A 135 -8.80 -1.73 3.84
CA VAL A 135 -9.57 -1.15 2.74
C VAL A 135 -9.98 0.27 3.08
N VAL A 136 -9.90 1.18 2.11
CA VAL A 136 -10.50 2.51 2.21
C VAL A 136 -11.57 2.61 1.14
N CYS A 137 -12.83 2.78 1.56
CA CYS A 137 -13.98 2.81 0.65
C CYS A 137 -14.97 3.89 1.09
N PRO A 138 -14.74 5.15 0.67
CA PRO A 138 -15.64 6.27 0.98
C PRO A 138 -17.04 6.05 0.41
N ASP A 139 -18.01 6.78 0.98
CA ASP A 139 -19.36 6.81 0.41
C ASP A 139 -19.32 7.29 -1.05
N GLY A 140 -20.21 6.72 -1.87
CA GLY A 140 -20.28 7.03 -3.31
C GLY A 140 -19.54 6.05 -4.21
N TYR A 141 -18.61 5.21 -3.72
CA TYR A 141 -18.04 4.16 -4.56
C TYR A 141 -19.13 3.16 -4.99
N TRP A 142 -19.26 2.96 -6.30
CA TRP A 142 -20.39 2.28 -6.93
C TRP A 142 -20.57 0.80 -6.51
N LYS A 143 -19.50 0.14 -6.05
CA LYS A 143 -19.53 -1.22 -5.49
C LYS A 143 -19.34 -1.29 -3.98
N LYS A 144 -19.48 -0.19 -3.25
CA LYS A 144 -19.28 -0.14 -1.78
C LYS A 144 -20.01 -1.26 -1.03
N GLY A 145 -21.26 -1.56 -1.39
CA GLY A 145 -22.01 -2.66 -0.76
C GLY A 145 -21.33 -4.03 -0.89
N ASN A 146 -20.77 -4.35 -2.06
CA ASN A 146 -20.05 -5.60 -2.28
C ASN A 146 -18.74 -5.62 -1.48
N VAL A 147 -17.97 -4.52 -1.56
CA VAL A 147 -16.72 -4.36 -0.81
C VAL A 147 -16.97 -4.51 0.69
N SER A 148 -18.03 -3.89 1.22
CA SER A 148 -18.41 -3.95 2.63
C SER A 148 -18.73 -5.37 3.09
N ILE A 149 -19.49 -6.14 2.29
CA ILE A 149 -19.85 -7.53 2.59
C ILE A 149 -18.61 -8.43 2.59
N VAL A 150 -17.71 -8.26 1.61
CA VAL A 150 -16.43 -8.98 1.54
C VAL A 150 -15.59 -8.65 2.77
N CYS A 151 -15.39 -7.37 3.06
CA CYS A 151 -14.59 -6.94 4.21
C CYS A 151 -15.12 -7.55 5.52
N ARG A 152 -16.44 -7.47 5.73
CA ARG A 152 -17.09 -8.08 6.90
C ARG A 152 -16.91 -9.59 6.95
N ARG A 153 -17.06 -10.29 5.81
CA ARG A 153 -16.94 -11.76 5.77
C ARG A 153 -15.53 -12.25 6.07
N PHE A 154 -14.52 -11.50 5.66
CA PHE A 154 -13.12 -11.85 5.85
C PHE A 154 -12.46 -11.14 7.05
N GLY A 155 -13.21 -10.37 7.84
CA GLY A 155 -12.68 -9.64 8.99
C GLY A 155 -11.68 -8.54 8.62
N ILE A 156 -11.82 -7.97 7.43
CA ILE A 156 -10.95 -6.89 6.92
C ILE A 156 -11.49 -5.55 7.44
N GLU A 157 -10.62 -4.76 8.04
CA GLU A 157 -10.93 -3.38 8.44
C GLU A 157 -11.18 -2.52 7.19
N MET A 158 -12.29 -1.79 7.20
CA MET A 158 -12.68 -0.88 6.12
C MET A 158 -12.90 0.52 6.69
N LEU A 159 -12.13 1.48 6.20
CA LEU A 159 -12.18 2.89 6.58
C LEU A 159 -13.07 3.70 5.63
N GLY A 160 -13.60 4.81 6.16
CA GLY A 160 -14.46 5.72 5.40
C GLY A 160 -13.69 6.77 4.59
N SER A 161 -12.44 7.05 4.94
CA SER A 161 -11.62 8.09 4.30
C SER A 161 -10.13 7.76 4.32
N VAL A 162 -9.35 8.48 3.50
CA VAL A 162 -7.89 8.40 3.47
C VAL A 162 -7.28 9.04 4.73
N ASP A 163 -7.97 9.97 5.39
CA ASP A 163 -7.45 10.67 6.58
C ASP A 163 -7.16 9.71 7.74
N GLU A 164 -7.93 8.63 7.87
CA GLU A 164 -7.78 7.61 8.90
C GLU A 164 -6.67 6.60 8.59
N LEU A 165 -6.17 6.59 7.34
CA LEU A 165 -5.34 5.51 6.80
C LEU A 165 -3.96 5.44 7.46
N GLY A 166 -3.31 6.59 7.66
CA GLY A 166 -2.00 6.65 8.29
C GLY A 166 -1.99 6.04 9.69
N ASP A 167 -2.96 6.45 10.53
CA ASP A 167 -3.09 5.93 11.88
C ASP A 167 -3.44 4.44 11.91
N ALA A 168 -4.29 3.98 10.99
CA ALA A 168 -4.62 2.57 10.87
C ALA A 168 -3.40 1.71 10.52
N ILE A 169 -2.55 2.17 9.58
CA ILE A 169 -1.31 1.48 9.22
C ILE A 169 -0.37 1.39 10.42
N VAL A 170 -0.17 2.49 11.15
CA VAL A 170 0.69 2.53 12.34
C VAL A 170 0.21 1.52 13.39
N ARG A 171 -1.10 1.47 13.67
CA ARG A 171 -1.68 0.49 14.59
C ARG A 171 -1.45 -0.94 14.11
N LYS A 172 -1.75 -1.22 12.84
CA LYS A 172 -1.79 -2.58 12.27
C LYS A 172 -0.40 -3.19 12.12
N LEU A 173 0.62 -2.36 11.87
CA LEU A 173 2.01 -2.77 11.76
C LEU A 173 2.81 -2.58 13.06
N ALA A 174 2.18 -2.04 14.11
CA ALA A 174 2.82 -1.67 15.38
C ALA A 174 4.09 -0.83 15.18
N LEU A 175 4.04 0.17 14.29
CA LEU A 175 5.18 1.02 13.99
C LEU A 175 5.51 1.91 15.20
N GLY A 176 6.75 1.81 15.70
CA GLY A 176 7.25 2.72 16.73
C GLY A 176 7.41 4.12 16.15
N ARG A 177 6.87 5.14 16.83
CA ARG A 177 7.26 6.53 16.57
C ARG A 177 8.71 6.65 17.05
N GLY A 178 9.66 6.83 16.14
CA GLY A 178 11.08 6.97 16.51
C GLY A 178 11.24 8.04 17.58
N ASP A 179 12.04 7.76 18.61
CA ASP A 179 12.28 8.67 19.73
C ASP A 179 12.67 10.06 19.22
N SER A 180 11.82 11.04 19.47
CA SER A 180 12.08 12.46 19.22
C SER A 180 12.94 13.06 20.34
N SER A 181 14.01 12.39 20.74
CA SER A 181 14.88 12.80 21.85
C SER A 181 16.14 13.54 21.40
N ASP A 182 16.11 14.21 20.25
CA ASP A 182 17.25 14.97 19.71
C ASP A 182 16.91 16.47 19.52
N PHE A 183 16.29 17.07 20.53
CA PHE A 183 16.25 18.54 20.70
C PHE A 183 16.37 18.91 22.19
N SER A 184 17.52 18.63 22.79
CA SER A 184 17.96 19.40 23.95
C SER A 184 19.48 19.39 24.06
N GLY A 185 20.10 20.57 23.92
CA GLY A 185 21.44 20.79 24.44
C GLY A 185 22.49 21.29 23.45
N ALA A 186 22.28 22.47 22.86
CA ALA A 186 23.40 23.38 22.64
C ALA A 186 23.18 24.56 23.60
N LYS A 187 24.12 24.69 24.54
CA LYS A 187 24.23 25.76 25.54
C LYS A 187 24.30 27.14 24.91
#